data_AF-A0A7G8GYL5-F1
#
_entry.id   AF-A0A7G8GYL5-F1
#
_cell.length_a   1.000
_cell.length_b   1.000
_cell.length_c   1.000
_cell.angle_alpha   90.00
_cell.angle_beta   90.00
_cell.angle_gamma   90.00
#
_symmetry.space_group_name_H-M   'P 1'
#
loop_
_entity.id
_entity.type
_entity.pdbx_description
1 polymer ?
#
loop_
_entity_poly.entity_id
_entity_poly.type
_entity_poly.pdbx_seq_one_letter_code
_entity_poly.pdbx_strand_id
1 'polypeptide(L)'
;MLMAGCQSKQPPTPANTSTPLVSSCLGDFRMRDLELMFERCDEAIEQTPNQADLHRDRALVLTLRGDQAKACEDVEVALSLLKQSKQPVDPMLQHELQVRQSTCKQSRTMAESD
;
A
#
# COMPACT_ATOMS: atom_id res chain seq x y z
N MET A 1 35.86 -31.23 -33.37
CA MET A 1 35.84 -29.77 -33.14
C MET A 1 35.42 -29.53 -31.70
N LEU A 2 36.33 -29.04 -30.86
CA LEU A 2 36.07 -28.68 -29.46
C LEU A 2 35.81 -27.16 -29.42
N MET A 3 34.56 -26.75 -29.13
CA MET A 3 34.25 -25.34 -28.90
C MET A 3 34.37 -25.04 -27.40
N ALA A 4 35.45 -24.35 -27.04
CA ALA A 4 35.62 -23.73 -25.73
C ALA A 4 34.88 -22.38 -25.73
N GLY A 5 33.83 -22.26 -24.93
CA GLY A 5 33.13 -21.00 -24.68
C GLY A 5 33.61 -20.37 -23.36
N CYS A 6 34.04 -19.11 -23.41
CA CYS A 6 34.49 -18.33 -22.26
C CYS A 6 33.35 -18.06 -21.27
N GLN A 7 33.54 -18.41 -19.99
CA GLN A 7 32.67 -17.95 -18.90
C GLN A 7 33.12 -16.56 -18.44
N SER A 8 32.33 -15.54 -18.75
CA SER A 8 32.49 -14.20 -18.17
C SER A 8 32.02 -14.22 -16.71
N LYS A 9 32.97 -14.21 -15.76
CA LYS A 9 32.67 -13.94 -14.34
C LYS A 9 32.32 -12.47 -14.19
N GLN A 10 31.05 -12.17 -13.95
CA GLN A 10 30.64 -10.85 -13.46
C GLN A 10 31.16 -10.66 -12.03
N PRO A 11 31.74 -9.50 -11.68
CA PRO A 11 32.11 -9.20 -10.30
C PRO A 11 30.84 -9.08 -9.44
N PRO A 12 30.88 -9.48 -8.16
CA PRO A 12 29.74 -9.35 -7.27
C PRO A 12 29.44 -7.86 -7.08
N THR A 13 28.30 -7.40 -7.60
CA THR A 13 27.74 -6.10 -7.25
C THR A 13 27.48 -6.07 -5.74
N PRO A 14 27.87 -5.00 -5.02
CA PRO A 14 27.56 -4.87 -3.61
C PRO A 14 26.05 -4.90 -3.44
N ALA A 15 25.57 -5.83 -2.62
CA ALA A 15 24.18 -5.93 -2.23
C ALA A 15 23.81 -4.64 -1.50
N ASN A 16 23.21 -3.68 -2.21
CA ASN A 16 22.30 -2.74 -1.60
C ASN A 16 21.19 -3.58 -1.00
N THR A 17 21.28 -3.88 0.30
CA THR A 17 20.15 -4.36 1.09
C THR A 17 19.15 -3.22 1.23
N SER A 18 18.51 -2.86 0.12
CA SER A 18 17.17 -2.31 0.16
C SER A 18 16.31 -3.46 0.67
N THR A 19 15.93 -3.40 1.95
CA THR A 19 14.82 -4.20 2.46
C THR A 19 13.70 -4.10 1.42
N PRO A 20 13.16 -5.20 0.90
CA PRO A 20 12.09 -5.11 -0.08
C PRO A 20 10.95 -4.35 0.61
N LEU A 21 10.65 -3.15 0.10
CA LEU A 21 9.43 -2.43 0.46
C LEU A 21 8.30 -3.42 0.22
N VAL A 22 7.59 -3.81 1.28
CA VAL A 22 6.36 -4.57 1.12
C VAL A 22 5.40 -3.60 0.44
N SER A 23 5.33 -3.67 -0.88
CA SER A 23 4.58 -2.71 -1.69
C SER A 23 3.08 -2.96 -1.62
N SER A 24 2.65 -4.10 -1.07
CA SER A 24 1.25 -4.43 -0.88
C SER A 24 1.04 -5.52 0.17
N CYS A 25 0.02 -5.35 1.01
CA CYS A 25 -0.47 -6.42 1.90
C CYS A 25 -1.51 -7.31 1.23
N LEU A 26 -1.95 -7.00 0.00
CA LEU A 26 -3.07 -7.67 -0.66
C LEU A 26 -2.71 -9.02 -1.30
N GLY A 27 -1.43 -9.27 -1.61
CA GLY A 27 -0.92 -10.54 -2.19
C GLY A 27 -1.95 -11.33 -3.01
N ASP A 28 -2.14 -12.62 -2.71
CA ASP A 28 -3.23 -13.43 -3.26
C ASP A 28 -4.60 -12.94 -2.76
N PHE A 29 -5.07 -11.81 -3.28
CA PHE A 29 -6.32 -11.19 -2.87
C PHE A 29 -7.51 -12.10 -3.19
N ARG A 30 -8.31 -12.41 -2.17
CA ARG A 30 -9.53 -13.21 -2.30
C ARG A 30 -10.64 -12.55 -1.51
N MET A 31 -11.77 -12.29 -2.17
CA MET A 31 -12.98 -11.73 -1.55
C MET A 31 -13.51 -12.56 -0.37
N ARG A 32 -13.19 -13.85 -0.28
CA ARG A 32 -13.60 -14.73 0.82
C ARG A 32 -12.73 -14.60 2.07
N ASP A 33 -11.54 -14.00 1.93
CA ASP A 33 -10.48 -14.04 2.93
C ASP A 33 -10.18 -12.62 3.47
N LEU A 34 -11.20 -11.76 3.57
CA LEU A 34 -11.05 -10.35 3.96
C LEU A 34 -10.46 -10.18 5.38
N GLU A 35 -10.80 -11.07 6.32
CA GLU A 35 -10.24 -11.04 7.68
C GLU A 35 -8.73 -11.32 7.67
N LEU A 36 -8.31 -12.40 7.01
CA LEU A 36 -6.89 -12.71 6.83
C LEU A 36 -6.14 -11.56 6.13
N MET A 37 -6.78 -10.92 5.15
CA MET A 37 -6.17 -9.78 4.47
C MET A 37 -6.01 -8.57 5.39
N PHE A 38 -6.99 -8.31 6.25
CA PHE A 38 -6.92 -7.24 7.22
C PHE A 38 -5.77 -7.47 8.21
N GLU A 39 -5.65 -8.69 8.76
CA GLU A 39 -4.55 -9.07 9.66
C GLU A 39 -3.18 -8.90 8.99
N ARG A 40 -3.03 -9.34 7.73
CA ARG A 40 -1.79 -9.16 6.97
C ARG A 40 -1.45 -7.68 6.73
N CYS A 41 -2.45 -6.84 6.52
CA CYS A 41 -2.24 -5.41 6.39
C CYS A 41 -1.81 -4.78 7.71
N ASP A 42 -2.40 -5.18 8.84
CA ASP A 42 -1.98 -4.73 10.17
C ASP A 42 -0.52 -5.10 10.44
N GLU A 43 -0.13 -6.36 10.22
CA GLU A 43 1.25 -6.81 10.39
C GLU A 43 2.24 -6.06 9.49
N ALA A 44 1.86 -5.78 8.23
CA ALA A 44 2.71 -5.04 7.31
C ALA A 44 2.90 -3.58 7.73
N ILE A 45 1.84 -2.94 8.24
CA ILE A 45 1.88 -1.57 8.76
C ILE A 45 2.74 -1.51 10.02
N GLU A 46 2.62 -2.47 10.94
CA GLU A 46 3.46 -2.55 12.14
C GLU A 46 4.96 -2.67 11.78
N GLN A 47 5.28 -3.48 10.77
CA GLN A 47 6.66 -3.66 10.31
C GLN A 47 7.20 -2.44 9.56
N THR A 48 6.34 -1.72 8.83
CA THR A 48 6.73 -0.62 7.94
C THR A 48 5.75 0.56 8.01
N PRO A 49 5.70 1.29 9.15
CA PRO A 49 4.61 2.23 9.46
C PRO A 49 4.55 3.48 8.57
N ASN A 50 5.59 3.73 7.78
CA ASN A 50 5.70 4.93 6.95
C ASN A 50 5.34 4.68 5.47
N GLN A 51 4.71 3.54 5.14
CA GLN A 51 4.32 3.20 3.77
C GLN A 51 2.85 3.54 3.50
N ALA A 52 2.60 4.55 2.66
CA ALA A 52 1.24 4.98 2.31
C ALA A 52 0.42 3.88 1.59
N ASP A 53 1.07 3.05 0.77
CA ASP A 53 0.42 1.96 0.03
C ASP A 53 -0.24 0.92 0.96
N LEU A 54 0.34 0.64 2.12
CA LEU A 54 -0.23 -0.32 3.07
C LEU A 54 -1.52 0.19 3.72
N HIS A 55 -1.58 1.48 4.03
CA HIS A 55 -2.82 2.11 4.49
C HIS A 55 -3.87 2.17 3.37
N ARG A 56 -3.46 2.46 2.13
CA ARG A 56 -4.33 2.40 0.95
C ARG A 56 -4.93 0.99 0.76
N ASP A 57 -4.13 -0.05 0.94
CA ASP A 57 -4.57 -1.43 0.81
C ASP A 57 -5.48 -1.86 1.96
N ARG A 58 -5.16 -1.50 3.21
CA ARG A 58 -6.05 -1.75 4.35
C ARG A 58 -7.39 -1.01 4.21
N ALA A 59 -7.39 0.22 3.69
CA ALA A 59 -8.61 0.96 3.37
C ALA A 59 -9.50 0.23 2.35
N LEU A 60 -8.90 -0.43 1.34
CA LEU A 60 -9.66 -1.27 0.41
C LEU A 60 -10.30 -2.46 1.13
N VAL A 61 -9.55 -3.18 1.96
CA VAL A 61 -10.09 -4.33 2.72
C VAL A 61 -11.21 -3.89 3.66
N LEU A 62 -11.03 -2.80 4.40
CA LEU A 62 -12.05 -2.24 5.29
C LEU A 62 -13.31 -1.82 4.53
N THR A 63 -13.16 -1.22 3.35
CA THR A 63 -14.30 -0.89 2.49
C THR A 63 -15.09 -2.14 2.10
N LEU A 64 -14.40 -3.23 1.73
CA LEU A 64 -15.04 -4.49 1.36
C LEU A 64 -15.69 -5.22 2.55
N ARG A 65 -15.21 -4.96 3.77
CA ARG A 65 -15.83 -5.42 5.02
C ARG A 65 -17.02 -4.56 5.46
N GLY A 66 -17.25 -3.41 4.82
CA GLY A 66 -18.29 -2.45 5.18
C GLY A 66 -17.88 -1.45 6.27
N ASP A 67 -16.62 -1.49 6.72
CA ASP A 67 -16.07 -0.63 7.77
C ASP A 67 -15.62 0.73 7.19
N GLN A 68 -16.57 1.47 6.64
CA GLN A 68 -16.25 2.64 5.81
C GLN A 68 -15.60 3.79 6.59
N ALA A 69 -15.94 3.95 7.87
CA ALA A 69 -15.32 4.96 8.74
C ALA A 69 -13.82 4.72 8.90
N LYS A 70 -13.42 3.48 9.22
CA LYS A 70 -12.01 3.10 9.36
C LYS A 70 -11.26 3.16 8.03
N ALA A 71 -11.92 2.79 6.93
CA ALA A 71 -11.32 2.95 5.60
C ALA A 71 -10.97 4.42 5.30
N CYS A 72 -11.83 5.36 5.71
CA CYS A 72 -11.57 6.79 5.56
C CYS A 72 -10.43 7.29 6.46
N GLU A 73 -10.30 6.77 7.68
CA GLU A 73 -9.15 7.05 8.56
C GLU A 73 -7.82 6.62 7.90
N ASP A 74 -7.79 5.42 7.31
CA ASP A 74 -6.59 4.94 6.60
C ASP A 74 -6.24 5.79 5.37
N VAL A 75 -7.24 6.27 4.62
CA VAL A 75 -7.01 7.19 3.50
C VAL A 75 -6.36 8.50 3.98
N GLU A 76 -6.79 9.01 5.14
CA GLU A 76 -6.21 10.22 5.74
C GLU A 76 -4.77 10.02 6.21
N VAL A 77 -4.47 8.86 6.82
CA VAL A 77 -3.11 8.48 7.19
C VAL A 77 -2.23 8.35 5.94
N ALA A 78 -2.69 7.65 4.91
CA ALA A 78 -1.93 7.47 3.66
C ALA A 78 -1.57 8.81 3.01
N LEU A 79 -2.52 9.74 2.90
CA LEU A 79 -2.27 11.10 2.37
C LEU A 79 -1.28 11.89 3.24
N SER A 80 -1.37 11.73 4.56
CA SER A 80 -0.46 12.39 5.50
C SER A 80 0.97 11.87 5.36
N LEU A 81 1.14 10.57 5.11
CA LEU A 81 2.44 9.95 4.83
C LEU A 81 3.02 10.43 3.49
N LEU A 82 2.21 10.51 2.43
CA LEU A 82 2.66 11.04 1.14
C LEU A 82 3.18 12.48 1.25
N LYS A 83 2.49 13.33 2.03
CA LYS A 83 2.93 14.72 2.27
C LYS A 83 4.27 14.81 3.01
N GLN A 84 4.56 13.83 3.86
CA GLN A 84 5.79 13.78 4.65
C GLN A 84 6.93 13.04 3.94
N SER A 85 6.62 12.31 2.86
CA SER A 85 7.59 11.55 2.10
C SER A 85 8.66 12.47 1.49
N LYS A 86 9.92 12.07 1.61
CA LYS A 86 11.05 12.69 0.90
C LYS A 86 11.26 12.08 -0.48
N GLN A 87 10.62 10.95 -0.76
CA GLN A 87 10.73 10.26 -2.04
C GLN A 87 9.68 10.81 -3.02
N PRO A 88 9.94 10.73 -4.34
CA PRO A 88 8.92 10.99 -5.34
C PRO A 88 7.68 10.15 -5.07
N VAL A 89 6.53 10.80 -5.05
CA VAL A 89 5.23 10.15 -4.88
C VAL A 89 4.74 9.67 -6.25
N ASP A 90 4.21 8.45 -6.32
CA ASP A 90 3.49 7.98 -7.50
C ASP A 90 2.23 8.84 -7.72
N PRO A 91 2.12 9.59 -8.84
CA PRO A 91 0.97 10.42 -9.12
C PRO A 91 -0.35 9.62 -9.15
N MET A 92 -0.32 8.34 -9.53
CA MET A 92 -1.50 7.49 -9.55
C MET A 92 -2.01 7.20 -8.14
N LEU A 93 -1.11 6.81 -7.23
CA LEU A 93 -1.45 6.59 -5.83
C LEU A 93 -2.01 7.86 -5.19
N GLN A 94 -1.36 9.01 -5.42
CA GLN A 94 -1.82 10.29 -4.92
C GLN A 94 -3.23 10.62 -5.43
N HIS A 95 -3.47 10.44 -6.73
CA HIS A 95 -4.78 10.71 -7.33
C HIS A 95 -5.86 9.77 -6.76
N GLU A 96 -5.58 8.47 -6.64
CA GLU A 96 -6.50 7.50 -6.06
C GLU A 96 -6.93 7.91 -4.65
N LEU A 97 -5.97 8.24 -3.79
CA LEU A 97 -6.23 8.62 -2.40
C LEU A 97 -7.02 9.93 -2.30
N GLN A 98 -6.77 10.90 -3.19
CA GLN A 98 -7.56 12.14 -3.25
C GLN A 98 -9.01 11.89 -3.65
N VAL A 99 -9.27 11.00 -4.61
CA VAL A 99 -10.62 10.59 -4.99
C VAL A 99 -11.33 9.93 -3.82
N ARG A 100 -10.68 8.97 -3.15
CA ARG A 100 -11.24 8.30 -1.96
C ARG A 100 -11.53 9.29 -0.83
N GLN A 101 -10.62 10.23 -0.57
CA GLN A 101 -10.84 11.25 0.46
C GLN A 101 -12.05 12.13 0.12
N SER A 102 -12.26 12.44 -1.16
CA SER A 102 -13.43 13.22 -1.60
C SER A 102 -14.73 12.49 -1.31
N THR A 103 -14.78 11.18 -1.59
CA THR A 103 -15.92 10.32 -1.23
C THR A 103 -16.14 10.28 0.28
N CYS A 104 -15.07 10.11 1.08
CA CYS A 104 -15.16 10.12 2.55
C CYS A 104 -15.75 11.43 3.10
N LYS A 105 -15.31 12.58 2.57
CA LYS A 105 -15.85 13.89 2.97
C LYS A 105 -17.32 14.02 2.61
N GLN A 106 -17.72 13.59 1.42
CA GLN A 106 -19.11 13.62 0.98
C GLN A 106 -20.01 12.76 1.89
N SER A 107 -19.59 11.53 2.20
CA SER A 107 -20.34 10.64 3.09
C SER A 107 -20.53 11.23 4.49
N ARG A 108 -19.51 11.91 5.04
CA ARG A 108 -19.63 12.61 6.34
C ARG A 108 -20.64 13.76 6.29
N THR A 109 -20.61 14.57 5.23
CA THR A 109 -21.55 15.70 5.11
C THR A 109 -23.01 15.23 5.02
N MET A 110 -23.28 14.08 4.41
CA MET A 110 -24.63 13.51 4.35
C MET A 110 -25.10 12.98 5.71
N ALA A 111 -24.20 12.36 6.48
CA ALA A 111 -24.50 11.84 7.81
C ALA A 111 -24.77 12.94 8.86
N GLU A 112 -24.24 14.14 8.66
CA GLU A 112 -24.46 15.29 9.56
C GLU A 112 -25.73 16.09 9.21
N SER A 113 -26.32 15.84 8.04
CA SER A 113 -27.56 16.50 7.59
C SER A 113 -28.85 15.73 7.91
N ASP A 114 -28.75 14.54 8.51
CA ASP A 114 -29.88 13.69 8.97
C ASP A 114 -30.10 13.82 10.49
#